data_AF-A0A5B7HV40-F1
#
_entry.id   AF-A0A5B7HV40-F1
#
_cell.length_a   1.000
_cell.length_b   1.000
_cell.length_c   1.000
_cell.angle_alpha   90.00
_cell.angle_beta   90.00
_cell.angle_gamma   90.00
#
_symmetry.space_group_name_H-M   'P 1'
#
loop_
_entity.id
_entity.type
_entity.pdbx_description
1 polymer ?
#
loop_
_entity_poly.entity_id
_entity_poly.type
_entity_poly.pdbx_seq_one_letter_code
_entity_poly.pdbx_strand_id
1 'polypeptide(L)'
;MVTDDMNHNVATLTSLIISPQARHVPHRAYRVDPRDQPWFSYRCWQAADAKYKAWTRLKCRPSRRHKVQHRAACKNMARVATWARQR
;
A
#
# COMPACT_ATOMS: atom_id res chain seq x y z
N MET A 1 30.13 18.20 3.49
CA MET A 1 29.69 18.53 4.86
C MET A 1 28.42 19.40 4.92
N VAL A 2 28.17 20.33 3.98
CA VAL A 2 26.94 21.16 3.97
C VAL A 2 25.65 20.36 3.66
N THR A 3 25.77 19.26 2.90
CA THR A 3 24.64 18.42 2.46
C THR A 3 24.04 17.55 3.57
N ASP A 4 24.84 17.09 4.53
CA ASP A 4 24.36 16.24 5.63
C ASP A 4 23.50 17.03 6.62
N ASP A 5 23.83 18.30 6.84
CA ASP A 5 23.04 19.22 7.65
C ASP A 5 21.69 19.54 6.99
N MET A 6 21.69 19.81 5.68
CA MET A 6 20.42 19.98 4.94
C MET A 6 19.53 18.72 5.00
N ASN A 7 20.11 17.53 4.84
CA ASN A 7 19.37 16.28 4.93
C ASN A 7 18.81 16.04 6.34
N HIS A 8 19.58 16.39 7.37
CA HIS A 8 19.14 16.31 8.77
C HIS A 8 17.99 17.28 9.06
N ASN A 9 18.06 18.51 8.53
CA ASN A 9 17.03 19.51 8.69
C ASN A 9 15.73 19.12 7.95
N VAL A 10 15.84 18.55 6.75
CA VAL A 10 14.69 18.02 6.02
C VAL A 10 14.05 16.85 6.78
N ALA A 11 14.84 15.92 7.32
CA ALA A 11 14.31 14.80 8.10
C ALA A 11 13.60 15.27 9.38
N THR A 12 14.17 16.25 10.08
CA THR A 12 13.59 16.83 11.30
C THR A 12 12.28 17.55 11.00
N LEU A 13 12.25 18.40 9.96
CA LEU A 13 11.03 19.09 9.54
C LEU A 13 9.94 18.12 9.10
N THR A 14 10.31 17.07 8.35
CA THR A 14 9.39 16.02 7.92
C THR A 14 8.75 15.32 9.11
N SER A 15 9.55 14.99 10.14
CA SER A 15 9.06 14.36 11.37
C SER A 15 8.10 15.27 12.14
N LEU A 16 8.41 16.56 12.23
CA LEU A 16 7.56 17.57 12.88
C LEU A 16 6.21 17.79 12.18
N ILE A 17 6.14 17.56 10.86
CA ILE A 17 4.89 17.68 10.09
C ILE A 17 4.06 16.39 10.19
N ILE A 18 4.72 15.22 10.12
CA ILE A 18 4.04 13.92 10.12
C ILE A 18 3.44 13.61 11.50
N SER A 19 4.12 13.96 12.60
CA SER A 19 3.65 13.60 13.95
C SER A 19 2.30 14.25 14.33
N PRO A 20 2.06 15.54 14.06
CA PRO A 20 0.74 16.16 14.20
C PRO A 20 -0.28 15.63 13.20
N GLN A 21 0.12 15.34 11.96
CA GLN A 21 -0.79 14.73 10.98
C GLN A 21 -1.27 13.36 11.46
N ALA A 22 -0.38 12.52 12.02
CA ALA A 22 -0.78 11.23 12.57
C ALA A 22 -1.74 11.35 13.77
N ARG A 23 -1.63 12.44 14.53
CA ARG A 23 -2.45 12.71 15.72
C ARG A 23 -3.82 13.33 15.40
N HIS A 24 -3.89 14.18 14.38
CA HIS A 24 -5.07 14.98 14.06
C HIS A 24 -5.79 14.55 12.77
N VAL A 25 -5.10 13.88 11.85
CA VAL A 25 -5.75 13.20 10.73
C VAL A 25 -6.22 11.85 11.26
N PRO A 26 -7.53 11.57 11.23
CA PRO A 26 -8.02 10.25 11.58
C PRO A 26 -7.48 9.24 10.56
N HIS A 27 -6.38 8.57 10.90
CA HIS A 27 -5.77 7.47 10.13
C HIS A 27 -6.76 6.34 9.81
N ARG A 28 -7.94 6.34 10.45
CA ARG A 28 -9.04 5.39 10.29
C ARG A 28 -10.29 5.93 9.62
N ALA A 29 -10.35 7.22 9.27
CA ALA A 29 -11.53 7.80 8.62
C ALA A 29 -11.32 8.08 7.12
N TYR A 30 -10.57 7.21 6.43
CA TYR A 30 -11.04 6.77 5.12
C TYR A 30 -12.32 5.95 5.33
N ARG A 31 -13.38 6.61 5.79
CA ARG A 31 -14.73 6.15 5.55
C ARG A 31 -14.88 6.31 4.05
N VAL A 32 -14.59 5.21 3.36
CA VAL A 32 -14.91 4.95 1.96
C VAL A 32 -16.15 5.78 1.63
N ASP A 33 -16.03 6.75 0.72
CA ASP A 33 -17.20 7.48 0.23
C ASP A 33 -18.17 6.40 -0.28
N PRO A 34 -19.46 6.41 0.07
CA PRO A 34 -20.42 5.50 -0.53
C PRO A 34 -20.42 5.50 -2.07
N ARG A 35 -19.86 6.56 -2.69
CA ARG A 35 -19.63 6.72 -4.14
C ARG A 35 -18.25 6.24 -4.60
N ASP A 36 -17.32 5.98 -3.69
CA ASP A 36 -16.06 5.35 -4.04
C ASP A 36 -16.39 3.99 -4.61
N GLN A 37 -16.04 3.80 -5.89
CA GLN A 37 -16.28 2.55 -6.56
C GLN A 37 -15.69 1.41 -5.71
N PRO A 38 -16.38 0.28 -5.54
CA PRO A 38 -15.97 -0.79 -4.62
C PRO A 38 -14.51 -1.27 -4.82
N TRP A 39 -13.95 -1.07 -6.01
CA TRP A 39 -12.55 -1.36 -6.32
C TRP A 39 -11.52 -0.43 -5.64
N PHE A 40 -11.94 0.70 -5.08
CA PHE A 40 -11.14 1.64 -4.27
C PHE A 40 -11.21 1.29 -2.77
N SER A 41 -11.97 0.25 -2.41
CA SER A 41 -12.04 -0.19 -1.02
C SER A 41 -10.65 -0.59 -0.49
N TYR A 42 -10.47 -0.41 0.82
CA TYR A 42 -9.26 -0.82 1.54
C TYR A 42 -8.82 -2.27 1.24
N ARG A 43 -9.79 -3.17 1.04
CA ARG A 43 -9.54 -4.58 0.70
C ARG A 43 -8.91 -4.73 -0.68
N CYS A 44 -9.39 -3.97 -1.66
CA CYS A 44 -8.82 -3.96 -3.02
C CYS A 44 -7.40 -3.38 -3.00
N TRP A 45 -7.17 -2.31 -2.24
CA TRP A 45 -5.83 -1.73 -2.07
C TRP A 45 -4.84 -2.73 -1.44
N GLN A 46 -5.22 -3.38 -0.34
CA GLN A 46 -4.39 -4.41 0.29
C GLN A 46 -4.06 -5.57 -0.67
N ALA A 47 -5.02 -6.00 -1.47
CA ALA A 47 -4.80 -7.08 -2.43
C ALA A 47 -3.86 -6.66 -3.58
N ALA A 48 -3.97 -5.42 -4.05
CA ALA A 48 -3.09 -4.83 -5.05
C ALA A 48 -1.65 -4.68 -4.52
N ASP A 49 -1.47 -4.16 -3.30
CA ASP A 49 -0.16 -4.02 -2.64
C ASP A 49 0.51 -5.40 -2.43
N ALA A 50 -0.24 -6.40 -1.97
CA ALA A 50 0.26 -7.75 -1.81
C ALA A 50 0.74 -8.36 -3.15
N LYS A 51 -0.01 -8.13 -4.24
CA LYS A 51 0.38 -8.55 -5.60
C LYS A 51 1.66 -7.84 -6.04
N TYR A 52 1.76 -6.53 -5.82
CA TYR A 52 2.93 -5.73 -6.18
C TYR A 52 4.19 -6.18 -5.43
N LYS A 53 4.09 -6.38 -4.11
CA LYS A 53 5.20 -6.92 -3.29
C LYS A 53 5.63 -8.31 -3.75
N ALA A 54 4.68 -9.20 -4.06
CA ALA A 54 5.00 -10.53 -4.56
C ALA A 54 5.64 -10.51 -5.95
N TRP A 55 5.19 -9.62 -6.83
CA TRP A 55 5.79 -9.39 -8.14
C TRP A 55 7.22 -8.87 -8.02
N THR A 56 7.44 -7.88 -7.16
CA THR A 56 8.77 -7.31 -6.90
C THR A 56 9.74 -8.38 -6.40
N ARG A 57 9.34 -9.19 -5.40
CA ARG A 57 10.16 -10.32 -4.91
C ARG A 57 10.46 -11.34 -5.99
N LEU A 58 9.50 -11.65 -6.86
CA LEU A 58 9.69 -12.55 -7.99
C LEU A 58 10.67 -11.97 -9.02
N LYS A 59 10.60 -10.68 -9.30
CA LYS A 59 11.49 -9.98 -10.25
C LYS A 59 12.91 -9.84 -9.71
N CYS A 60 13.07 -9.50 -8.43
CA CYS A 60 14.38 -9.41 -7.80
C CYS A 60 15.06 -10.78 -7.67
N ARG A 61 14.30 -11.84 -7.34
CA ARG A 61 14.84 -13.18 -7.19
C ARG A 61 13.88 -14.25 -7.73
N PRO A 62 14.01 -14.64 -9.00
CA PRO A 62 13.16 -15.67 -9.57
C PRO A 62 13.33 -17.02 -8.86
N SER A 63 12.28 -17.50 -8.20
CA SER A 63 12.26 -18.82 -7.56
C SER A 63 10.88 -19.48 -7.69
N ARG A 64 10.81 -20.81 -7.58
CA ARG A 64 9.53 -21.53 -7.56
C ARG A 64 8.61 -21.01 -6.44
N ARG A 65 9.17 -20.77 -5.25
CA ARG A 65 8.46 -20.20 -4.11
C ARG A 65 7.85 -18.83 -4.44
N HIS A 66 8.64 -17.91 -5.02
CA HIS A 66 8.14 -16.57 -5.36
C HIS A 66 7.10 -16.62 -6.50
N LYS A 67 7.23 -17.56 -7.46
CA LYS A 67 6.19 -17.78 -8.48
C LYS A 67 4.88 -18.22 -7.86
N VAL A 68 4.90 -19.15 -6.91
CA VAL A 68 3.71 -19.62 -6.18
C VAL A 68 3.08 -18.46 -5.38
N GLN A 69 3.89 -17.69 -4.65
CA GLN A 69 3.41 -16.54 -3.88
C GLN A 69 2.78 -15.46 -4.77
N HIS A 70 3.40 -15.14 -5.91
CA HIS A 70 2.84 -14.19 -6.86
C HIS A 70 1.52 -14.70 -7.47
N ARG A 71 1.44 -15.98 -7.86
CA ARG A 71 0.19 -16.60 -8.33
C ARG A 71 -0.91 -16.54 -7.26
N ALA A 72 -0.59 -16.83 -6.00
CA ALA A 72 -1.54 -16.74 -4.90
C ALA A 72 -2.05 -15.31 -4.70
N ALA A 73 -1.16 -14.31 -4.75
CA ALA A 73 -1.54 -12.90 -4.65
C ALA A 73 -2.43 -12.46 -5.83
N CYS A 74 -2.14 -12.91 -7.06
CA CYS A 74 -3.00 -12.67 -8.22
C CYS A 74 -4.39 -13.29 -8.06
N LYS A 75 -4.50 -14.53 -7.57
CA LYS A 75 -5.79 -15.18 -7.26
C LYS A 75 -6.58 -14.39 -6.21
N ASN A 76 -5.91 -13.92 -5.16
CA ASN A 76 -6.55 -13.11 -4.13
C ASN A 76 -7.08 -11.77 -4.70
N MET A 77 -6.28 -11.07 -5.52
CA MET A 77 -6.73 -9.84 -6.18
C MET A 77 -7.96 -10.08 -7.07
N ALA A 78 -7.96 -11.16 -7.85
CA ALA A 78 -9.12 -11.53 -8.68
C ALA A 78 -10.37 -11.77 -7.83
N ARG A 79 -10.24 -12.54 -6.73
CA ARG A 79 -11.34 -12.80 -5.80
C ARG A 79 -11.89 -11.52 -5.17
N VAL A 80 -11.01 -10.63 -4.71
CA VAL A 80 -11.40 -9.35 -4.10
C VAL A 80 -12.05 -8.42 -5.13
N ALA A 81 -11.56 -8.39 -6.37
CA ALA A 81 -12.17 -7.61 -7.45
C ALA A 81 -13.55 -8.14 -7.87
N THR A 82 -13.76 -9.46 -7.83
CA THR A 82 -15.09 -10.06 -8.07
C THR A 82 -16.05 -9.70 -6.94
N TRP A 83 -15.62 -9.84 -5.67
CA TRP A 83 -16.42 -9.43 -4.52
C TRP A 83 -16.81 -7.94 -4.59
N ALA A 84 -15.87 -7.08 -4.97
CA ALA A 84 -16.11 -5.65 -5.10
C ALA A 84 -17.15 -5.34 -6.19
N ARG A 85 -17.14 -6.06 -7.32
CA ARG A 85 -18.12 -5.87 -8.40
C ARG A 85 -19.53 -6.37 -8.08
N GLN A 86 -19.67 -7.27 -7.12
CA GLN A 86 -20.96 -7.84 -6.70
C GLN A 86 -21.64 -7.04 -5.58
N ARG A 87 -21.06 -5.90 -5.21
CA ARG A 87 -21.49 -5.05 -4.10
C ARG A 87 -21.94 -3.69 -4.64
#